data_AF-A0A521PWC2-F1
#
_entry.id   AF-A0A521PWC2-F1
#
_cell.length_a   1.000
_cell.length_b   1.000
_cell.length_c   1.000
_cell.angle_alpha   90.00
_cell.angle_beta   90.00
_cell.angle_gamma   90.00
#
_symmetry.space_group_name_H-M   'P 1'
#
loop_
_entity.id
_entity.type
_entity.pdbx_description
1 polymer ?
#
loop_
_entity_poly.entity_id
_entity_poly.type
_entity_poly.pdbx_seq_one_letter_code
_entity_poly.pdbx_strand_id
1 'polypeptide(L)' 'PKPVFIGDTMRCESEVTDLKESRSRPDAGIVTFTHRLINQRDEITCQCLRMALLRKATA' A
#
# COMPACT_ATOMS: atom_id res chain seq x y z
N PRO A 1 -3.36 -2.01 16.05
CA PRO A 1 -4.52 -1.93 15.14
C PRO A 1 -5.76 -2.55 15.78
N LYS A 2 -6.96 -2.03 15.51
CA LYS A 2 -8.23 -2.56 16.04
C LYS A 2 -8.68 -3.81 15.26
N PRO A 3 -9.34 -4.79 15.91
CA PRO A 3 -9.92 -5.93 15.21
C PRO A 3 -11.06 -5.49 14.27
N VAL A 4 -11.34 -6.32 13.26
CA VAL A 4 -12.48 -6.18 12.34
C VAL A 4 -13.56 -7.16 12.77
N PHE A 5 -14.82 -6.74 12.73
CA PHE A 5 -15.97 -7.59 13.01
C PHE A 5 -16.91 -7.67 11.80
N ILE A 6 -17.75 -8.71 11.76
CA ILE A 6 -18.79 -8.84 10.73
C ILE A 6 -19.70 -7.61 10.78
N GLY A 7 -19.93 -7.00 9.62
CA GLY A 7 -20.73 -5.78 9.48
C GLY A 7 -19.92 -4.49 9.53
N ASP A 8 -18.61 -4.53 9.79
CA ASP A 8 -17.77 -3.34 9.63
C ASP A 8 -17.67 -2.94 8.15
N THR A 9 -17.69 -1.63 7.91
CA THR A 9 -17.46 -1.05 6.58
C THR A 9 -16.05 -0.51 6.52
N MET A 10 -15.28 -0.98 5.54
CA MET A 10 -13.86 -0.69 5.45
C MET A 10 -13.57 0.29 4.32
N ARG A 11 -12.70 1.26 4.58
CA ARG A 11 -12.09 2.16 3.60
C ARG A 11 -10.58 2.02 3.67
N CYS A 12 -9.93 2.07 2.52
CA CYS A 12 -8.49 1.90 2.43
C CYS A 12 -7.86 3.06 1.69
N GLU A 13 -6.69 3.47 2.15
CA GLU A 13 -5.83 4.42 1.47
C GLU A 13 -4.41 3.85 1.34
N SER A 14 -3.78 4.19 0.23
CA SER A 14 -2.38 3.85 -0.06
C SER A 14 -1.65 5.10 -0.45
N GLU A 15 -0.50 5.33 0.18
CA GLU A 15 0.37 6.45 -0.11
C GLU A 15 1.72 5.92 -0.60
N VAL A 16 2.21 6.42 -1.74
CA VAL A 16 3.56 6.10 -2.20
C VAL A 16 4.55 6.84 -1.32
N THR A 17 5.40 6.11 -0.61
CA THR A 17 6.37 6.69 0.33
C THR A 17 7.82 6.51 -0.11
N ASP A 18 8.10 5.60 -1.05
CA ASP A 18 9.44 5.42 -1.60
C ASP A 18 9.42 4.81 -3.01
N LEU A 19 10.44 5.16 -3.80
CA LEU A 19 10.67 4.67 -5.16
C LEU A 19 12.12 4.23 -5.29
N LYS A 20 12.32 2.97 -5.68
CA LYS A 20 13.66 2.40 -5.85
C LYS A 20 13.82 1.73 -7.20
N GLU A 21 14.87 2.11 -7.91
CA GLU A 21 15.25 1.47 -9.17
C GLU A 21 15.63 0.00 -8.98
N SER A 22 15.15 -0.87 -9.88
CA SER A 22 15.52 -2.28 -9.85
C SER A 22 16.91 -2.47 -10.46
N ARG A 23 17.80 -3.09 -9.71
CA ARG A 23 19.17 -3.38 -10.17
C ARG A 23 19.23 -4.46 -11.25
N SER A 24 18.29 -5.41 -11.23
CA SER A 24 18.29 -6.57 -12.13
C SER A 24 17.26 -6.49 -13.27
N ARG A 25 16.32 -5.54 -13.20
CA ARG A 25 15.25 -5.36 -14.19
C ARG A 25 15.17 -3.89 -14.60
N PRO A 26 15.93 -3.44 -15.62
CA PRO A 26 16.05 -2.02 -15.97
C PRO A 26 14.74 -1.30 -16.32
N ASP A 27 13.74 -2.07 -16.77
CA ASP A 27 12.40 -1.61 -17.16
C ASP A 27 11.41 -1.55 -15.98
N ALA A 28 11.85 -1.80 -14.74
CA ALA A 28 11.00 -1.84 -13.56
C ALA A 28 11.63 -1.14 -12.34
N GLY A 29 10.80 -0.81 -11.35
CA GLY A 29 11.19 -0.26 -10.06
C GLY A 29 10.34 -0.81 -8.92
N ILE A 30 10.86 -0.78 -7.71
CA ILE A 30 10.10 -1.09 -6.49
C ILE A 30 9.42 0.19 -6.01
N VAL A 31 8.11 0.11 -5.81
CA VAL A 31 7.31 1.17 -5.19
C VAL A 31 6.89 0.70 -3.80
N THR A 32 7.21 1.49 -2.78
CA THR A 32 6.78 1.24 -1.41
C THR A 32 5.55 2.07 -1.12
N PHE A 33 4.51 1.40 -0.62
CA PHE A 33 3.26 2.02 -0.22
C PHE A 33 3.12 1.91 1.30
N THR A 34 2.78 3.01 1.96
CA THR A 34 2.11 2.94 3.26
C THR A 34 0.64 2.66 3.02
N HIS A 35 0.19 1.49 3.46
CA HIS A 35 -1.19 1.03 3.30
C HIS A 35 -1.92 1.12 4.64
N ARG A 36 -3.07 1.77 4.66
CA ARG A 36 -3.91 1.92 5.86
C ARG A 36 -5.32 1.43 5.56
N LEU A 37 -5.84 0.58 6.43
CA LEU A 37 -7.22 0.11 6.42
C LEU A 37 -7.94 0.72 7.63
N ILE A 38 -9.07 1.37 7.37
CA ILE A 38 -9.82 2.16 8.34
C ILE A 38 -11.29 1.72 8.32
N ASN A 39 -11.92 1.61 9.48
CA ASN A 39 -13.34 1.25 9.59
C ASN A 39 -14.26 2.50 9.57
N GLN A 40 -15.58 2.30 9.67
CA GLN A 40 -16.59 3.35 9.70
C GLN A 40 -16.56 4.26 10.94
N ARG A 41 -15.75 3.92 11.94
CA ARG A 41 -15.51 4.70 13.16
C ARG A 41 -14.19 5.46 13.09
N ASP A 42 -13.57 5.52 11.91
CA ASP A 42 -12.27 6.13 11.66
C ASP A 42 -11.10 5.49 12.44
N GLU A 43 -11.23 4.22 12.83
CA GLU A 43 -10.17 3.49 13.52
C GLU A 43 -9.29 2.69 12.53
N ILE A 44 -7.97 2.75 12.71
CA ILE A 44 -7.03 1.93 11.95
C ILE A 44 -7.14 0.47 12.39
N THR A 45 -7.55 -0.39 11.47
CA THR A 45 -7.64 -1.85 11.69
C THR A 45 -6.45 -2.61 11.11
N CYS A 46 -5.79 -2.05 10.09
CA CYS A 46 -4.53 -2.56 9.57
C CYS A 46 -3.63 -1.43 9.08
N GLN A 47 -2.33 -1.55 9.30
CA GLN A 47 -1.32 -0.68 8.71
C GLN A 47 -0.08 -1.50 8.37
N CYS A 48 0.42 -1.36 7.15
CA CYS A 48 1.65 -2.04 6.73
C CYS A 48 2.38 -1.25 5.65
N LEU A 49 3.66 -1.60 5.46
CA LEU A 49 4.40 -1.25 4.26
C LEU A 49 4.21 -2.37 3.24
N ARG A 50 3.70 -2.02 2.07
CA ARG A 50 3.55 -2.93 0.93
C ARG A 50 4.54 -2.53 -0.15
N MET A 51 5.41 -3.43 -0.56
CA MET A 51 6.33 -3.21 -1.67
C MET A 51 5.81 -3.92 -2.92
N ALA A 52 5.82 -3.24 -4.06
CA ALA A 52 5.48 -3.83 -5.35
C ALA A 52 6.57 -3.52 -6.38
N LEU A 53 6.98 -4.53 -7.14
CA LEU A 53 7.77 -4.30 -8.35
C LEU A 53 6.81 -3.92 -9.47
N LEU A 54 6.94 -2.70 -9.99
CA LEU A 54 6.12 -2.17 -11.07
C LEU A 54 6.97 -1.91 -12.31
N ARG A 55 6.41 -2.19 -13.48
CA ARG A 55 7.01 -1.81 -14.77
C ARG A 55 6.96 -0.29 -14.91
N LYS A 56 8.03 0.31 -15.40
CA LYS A 56 8.07 1.75 -15.71
C LYS A 56 7.14 2.06 -16.87
N ALA A 57 6.58 3.27 -16.87
CA ALA A 57 5.87 3.78 -18.04
C ALA A 57 6.82 3.77 -19.24
N THR A 58 6.31 3.34 -20.39
CA THR A 58 7.04 3.49 -21.66
C THR A 58 6.90 4.96 -22.07
N ALA A 59 8.01 5.59 -22.45
CA ALA A 59 8.01 6.96 -22.95
C ALA A 59 7.28 7.07 -24.30
#